data_AF-A0AAD2JKV2-F1
#
_entry.id   AF-A0AAD2JKV2-F1
#
_cell.length_a   1.000
_cell.length_b   1.000
_cell.length_c   1.000
_cell.angle_alpha   90.00
_cell.angle_beta   90.00
_cell.angle_gamma   90.00
#
_symmetry.space_group_name_H-M   'P 1'
#
loop_
_entity.id
_entity.type
_entity.pdbx_description
1 polymer ?
#
loop_
_entity_poly.entity_id
_entity_poly.type
_entity_poly.pdbx_seq_one_letter_code
_entity_poly.pdbx_strand_id
1 'polypeptide(L)'
;MSIIIESKRDNGRSSVSSLIATTSMAAVISLASMAMLFGFGWTPWKNLSLSFRSSDDDDENEMPYVDGQEEKVAGETSSRTVEAQDSSVLPQHLRRAIWKEQKRKESVRFLAMKKPMYDNIEMYDPDGDLLCTIAIKKANWYVKKDLGTWNKTKTAIHLRFKPRGKSENVYNQSQKQNVCVSCGDDKHHMRHYVVPYCYRTLLPEKYKTHMPHDIVIMCPDCHLTCEQATQRRQQELERKLRKDPSTAKKVIPSKELYHIRSCALAIMNHGDKLPAFKKDEYAALVRKHHQLDEQEELSKEILQATIDMEFTIPNEQFIPGAELVIDALNQDDYKIAEFIQDWRYHFLETSQPRFLPTGWDVDSPVHCDRPNQRN
;
A
#
# COMPACT_ATOMS: atom_id res chain seq x y z
N MET A 1 8.56 5.33 59.05
CA MET A 1 9.94 4.83 58.86
C MET A 1 10.39 5.37 57.51
N SER A 2 11.20 6.43 57.46
CA SER A 2 12.67 6.45 57.61
C SER A 2 13.35 5.96 56.32
N ILE A 3 13.78 6.80 55.34
CA ILE A 3 14.80 7.89 55.30
C ILE A 3 16.13 7.41 54.65
N ILE A 4 16.86 8.36 54.00
CA ILE A 4 18.00 8.27 53.04
C ILE A 4 17.50 8.22 51.59
N ILE A 5 17.67 9.21 50.69
CA ILE A 5 18.20 10.60 50.77
C ILE A 5 19.74 10.81 50.78
N GLU A 6 20.39 10.75 49.60
CA GLU A 6 21.63 11.46 49.18
C GLU A 6 21.70 11.45 47.62
N SER A 7 22.06 12.46 46.80
CA SER A 7 22.75 13.78 46.91
C SER A 7 24.28 13.66 47.09
N LYS A 8 25.23 14.32 46.36
CA LYS A 8 25.27 15.38 45.30
C LYS A 8 26.38 15.02 44.24
N ARG A 9 27.03 15.86 43.38
CA ARG A 9 27.05 17.33 43.12
C ARG A 9 27.59 17.73 41.71
N ASP A 10 27.04 18.82 41.15
CA ASP A 10 27.53 19.87 40.22
C ASP A 10 28.90 19.86 39.48
N ASN A 11 28.86 20.48 38.27
CA ASN A 11 29.74 21.54 37.70
C ASN A 11 30.91 21.27 36.72
N GLY A 12 31.11 22.26 35.80
CA GLY A 12 32.11 22.33 34.70
C GLY A 12 31.44 22.12 33.32
N ARG A 13 31.38 23.02 32.32
CA ARG A 13 32.23 24.15 31.86
C ARG A 13 33.67 23.71 31.50
N SER A 14 34.22 23.97 30.32
CA SER A 14 33.81 24.84 29.17
C SER A 14 34.41 24.39 27.83
N SER A 15 34.05 25.07 26.71
CA SER A 15 34.85 25.48 25.51
C SER A 15 36.21 24.79 25.24
N VAL A 16 36.66 24.48 24.01
CA VAL A 16 36.65 25.31 22.77
C VAL A 16 36.82 24.45 21.48
N SER A 17 36.70 25.10 20.33
CA SER A 17 37.41 24.83 19.05
C SER A 17 36.90 23.76 18.06
N SER A 18 36.27 24.30 17.02
CA SER A 18 36.43 23.99 15.58
C SER A 18 37.47 22.93 15.16
N LEU A 19 37.05 22.05 14.24
CA LEU A 19 37.89 21.51 13.17
C LEU A 19 37.04 21.27 11.92
N ILE A 20 37.44 21.86 10.79
CA ILE A 20 36.77 21.74 9.50
C ILE A 20 37.38 20.55 8.76
N ALA A 21 36.56 19.61 8.29
CA ALA A 21 36.98 18.49 7.46
C ALA A 21 36.41 18.64 6.05
N THR A 22 37.21 19.17 5.13
CA THR A 22 36.88 19.21 3.69
C THR A 22 37.05 17.82 3.08
N THR A 23 36.06 17.36 2.31
CA THR A 23 36.19 16.23 1.38
C THR A 23 35.53 16.59 0.06
N SER A 24 36.17 16.20 -1.06
CA SER A 24 35.84 16.69 -2.40
C SER A 24 34.77 15.86 -3.10
N MET A 25 34.00 16.50 -3.99
CA MET A 25 33.16 15.79 -4.96
C MET A 25 34.01 15.01 -5.97
N ALA A 26 33.50 13.84 -6.39
CA ALA A 26 33.97 13.11 -7.57
C ALA A 26 32.80 12.37 -8.25
N ALA A 27 32.49 12.83 -9.47
CA ALA A 27 31.57 12.32 -10.50
C ALA A 27 30.83 10.97 -10.32
N VAL A 28 29.51 11.01 -10.56
CA VAL A 28 28.81 10.05 -11.44
C VAL A 28 27.98 10.85 -12.45
N ILE A 29 28.01 10.46 -13.74
CA ILE A 29 27.45 11.24 -14.85
C ILE A 29 26.28 10.50 -15.53
N SER A 30 25.16 11.22 -15.71
CA SER A 30 24.07 11.01 -16.68
C SER A 30 23.26 9.70 -16.67
N LEU A 31 21.91 9.82 -16.72
CA LEU A 31 21.08 9.44 -17.89
C LEU A 31 19.58 9.49 -17.54
N ALA A 32 18.89 10.62 -17.79
CA ALA A 32 17.44 10.75 -17.52
C ALA A 32 16.69 11.81 -18.36
N SER A 33 16.96 11.93 -19.66
CA SER A 33 16.36 12.98 -20.51
C SER A 33 15.64 12.44 -21.76
N MET A 34 14.40 11.93 -21.61
CA MET A 34 13.40 11.85 -22.71
C MET A 34 12.00 11.39 -22.21
N ALA A 35 11.10 12.32 -21.82
CA ALA A 35 9.70 12.00 -21.49
C ALA A 35 8.71 13.19 -21.46
N MET A 36 8.63 14.04 -22.50
CA MET A 36 7.60 15.09 -22.60
C MET A 36 7.11 15.31 -24.05
N LEU A 37 6.15 14.49 -24.52
CA LEU A 37 5.20 14.86 -25.57
C LEU A 37 3.86 14.13 -25.36
N PHE A 38 2.76 14.78 -25.74
CA PHE A 38 1.36 14.31 -25.68
C PHE A 38 0.79 14.05 -24.28
N GLY A 39 0.25 15.12 -23.68
CA GLY A 39 -0.61 15.01 -22.51
C GLY A 39 -2.02 14.49 -22.86
N PHE A 40 -2.37 13.33 -22.30
CA PHE A 40 -3.74 12.94 -21.96
C PHE A 40 -3.72 12.29 -20.58
N GLY A 41 -4.79 12.44 -19.80
CA GLY A 41 -4.82 12.01 -18.40
C GLY A 41 -4.60 10.50 -18.23
N TRP A 42 -3.41 10.12 -17.77
CA TRP A 42 -3.07 8.76 -17.36
C TRP A 42 -2.64 8.79 -15.89
N THR A 43 -3.48 8.26 -15.00
CA THR A 43 -3.09 7.91 -13.63
C THR A 43 -2.21 6.66 -13.68
N PRO A 44 -0.90 6.74 -13.35
CA PRO A 44 -0.03 5.57 -13.46
C PRO A 44 -0.39 4.54 -12.38
N TRP A 45 -0.42 3.25 -12.75
CA TRP A 45 -0.62 2.14 -11.81
C TRP A 45 0.50 2.00 -10.74
N LYS A 46 1.49 2.90 -10.73
CA LYS A 46 2.60 2.95 -9.75
C LYS A 46 2.15 3.22 -8.31
N ASN A 47 0.95 3.74 -8.07
CA ASN A 47 0.43 3.94 -6.72
C ASN A 47 -0.09 2.65 -6.05
N LEU A 48 -0.23 1.54 -6.78
CA LEU A 48 -0.72 0.27 -6.22
C LEU A 48 0.34 -0.52 -5.44
N SER A 49 1.60 -0.07 -5.43
CA SER A 49 2.75 -0.79 -4.83
C SER A 49 3.37 -0.10 -3.61
N LEU A 50 2.70 0.91 -3.02
CA LEU A 50 3.28 1.78 -1.97
C LEU A 50 2.50 1.77 -0.64
N SER A 51 1.94 0.62 -0.29
CA SER A 51 1.48 0.29 1.08
C SER A 51 2.06 -1.03 1.62
N PHE A 52 2.85 -1.75 0.82
CA PHE A 52 3.48 -3.02 1.21
C PHE A 52 4.75 -2.79 2.05
N ARG A 53 4.56 -2.31 3.28
CA ARG A 53 5.61 -2.33 4.30
C ARG A 53 5.49 -3.65 5.05
N SER A 54 6.50 -4.51 4.88
CA SER A 54 6.57 -5.81 5.53
C SER A 54 6.60 -5.69 7.06
N SER A 55 6.00 -6.68 7.72
CA SER A 55 6.34 -7.06 9.08
C SER A 55 6.82 -8.51 9.03
N ASP A 56 8.11 -8.68 9.22
CA ASP A 56 8.82 -9.84 9.77
C ASP A 56 8.33 -11.24 9.34
N ASP A 57 8.81 -11.69 8.18
CA ASP A 57 9.04 -13.09 7.80
C ASP A 57 10.26 -13.04 6.85
N ASP A 58 11.43 -13.52 7.28
CA ASP A 58 12.67 -13.50 6.47
C ASP A 58 12.61 -14.53 5.34
N ASP A 59 12.89 -14.11 4.10
CA ASP A 59 13.10 -14.98 2.94
C ASP A 59 14.12 -14.30 1.99
N GLU A 60 15.41 -14.41 2.33
CA GLU A 60 16.47 -14.30 1.32
C GLU A 60 16.31 -15.48 0.34
N ASN A 61 16.26 -15.23 -0.98
CA ASN A 61 16.80 -16.14 -1.99
C ASN A 61 16.82 -15.46 -3.38
N GLU A 62 17.79 -15.86 -4.20
CA GLU A 62 18.06 -15.26 -5.52
C GLU A 62 17.03 -15.68 -6.59
N MET A 63 16.96 -14.92 -7.70
CA MET A 63 16.20 -15.34 -8.87
C MET A 63 17.05 -16.24 -9.78
N PRO A 64 16.75 -17.55 -9.93
CA PRO A 64 17.33 -18.35 -11.00
C PRO A 64 16.68 -17.96 -12.34
N TYR A 65 17.49 -17.44 -13.27
CA TYR A 65 17.09 -17.28 -14.66
C TYR A 65 17.16 -18.65 -15.34
N VAL A 66 16.02 -19.20 -15.76
CA VAL A 66 15.93 -20.51 -16.43
C VAL A 66 15.23 -20.34 -17.77
N ASP A 67 15.88 -20.83 -18.82
CA ASP A 67 15.42 -20.72 -20.21
C ASP A 67 14.28 -21.71 -20.52
N GLY A 68 13.41 -21.35 -21.46
CA GLY A 68 12.12 -22.01 -21.68
C GLY A 68 12.12 -23.00 -22.85
N GLN A 69 12.03 -24.30 -22.56
CA GLN A 69 11.69 -25.33 -23.55
C GLN A 69 10.58 -26.23 -23.02
N GLU A 70 9.35 -26.05 -23.54
CA GLU A 70 8.21 -26.92 -23.28
C GLU A 70 8.02 -27.91 -24.45
N GLU A 71 8.11 -29.21 -24.16
CA GLU A 71 7.70 -30.24 -25.12
C GLU A 71 6.17 -30.28 -25.28
N LYS A 72 5.69 -30.46 -26.51
CA LYS A 72 4.26 -30.56 -26.82
C LYS A 72 3.78 -32.00 -26.78
N VAL A 73 3.02 -32.35 -25.75
CA VAL A 73 2.16 -33.55 -25.75
C VAL A 73 0.80 -33.18 -26.34
N ALA A 74 0.35 -33.91 -27.36
CA ALA A 74 -0.94 -33.68 -28.00
C ALA A 74 -2.07 -34.44 -27.29
N GLY A 75 -3.22 -33.79 -27.13
CA GLY A 75 -4.45 -34.40 -26.62
C GLY A 75 -5.68 -33.72 -27.23
N GLU A 76 -6.38 -34.41 -28.10
CA GLU A 76 -7.55 -33.88 -28.80
C GLU A 76 -8.82 -33.99 -27.94
N THR A 77 -9.50 -32.87 -27.70
CA THR A 77 -10.93 -32.87 -27.36
C THR A 77 -11.63 -31.71 -28.06
N SER A 78 -12.61 -32.03 -28.89
CA SER A 78 -13.36 -31.07 -29.69
C SER A 78 -14.35 -30.26 -28.85
N SER A 79 -14.22 -28.94 -28.84
CA SER A 79 -15.29 -28.02 -28.46
C SER A 79 -15.33 -26.85 -29.44
N ARG A 80 -16.54 -26.41 -29.81
CA ARG A 80 -16.80 -25.43 -30.86
C ARG A 80 -16.02 -24.11 -30.64
N THR A 81 -15.01 -23.88 -31.46
CA THR A 81 -14.40 -22.55 -31.59
C THR A 81 -15.36 -21.60 -32.30
N VAL A 82 -15.79 -20.55 -31.61
CA VAL A 82 -16.31 -19.36 -32.28
C VAL A 82 -15.16 -18.76 -33.09
N GLU A 83 -15.40 -18.46 -34.37
CA GLU A 83 -14.34 -18.05 -35.29
C GLU A 83 -13.64 -16.78 -34.81
N ALA A 84 -12.32 -16.88 -34.60
CA ALA A 84 -11.49 -15.76 -34.23
C ALA A 84 -11.32 -14.82 -35.44
N GLN A 85 -12.14 -13.78 -35.50
CA GLN A 85 -12.07 -12.75 -36.55
C GLN A 85 -10.64 -12.21 -36.66
N ASP A 86 -10.12 -12.14 -37.89
CA ASP A 86 -8.72 -11.76 -38.12
C ASP A 86 -8.46 -10.31 -37.68
N SER A 87 -7.72 -10.20 -36.57
CA SER A 87 -7.31 -8.92 -35.99
C SER A 87 -6.39 -8.09 -36.90
N SER A 88 -5.84 -8.66 -37.98
CA SER A 88 -5.01 -7.93 -38.95
C SER A 88 -5.78 -6.76 -39.59
N VAL A 89 -7.07 -6.92 -39.85
CA VAL A 89 -7.91 -5.96 -40.58
C VAL A 89 -8.28 -4.73 -39.72
N LEU A 90 -8.14 -4.80 -38.40
CA LEU A 90 -8.61 -3.76 -37.49
C LEU A 90 -7.72 -2.49 -37.49
N PRO A 91 -8.32 -1.29 -37.33
CA PRO A 91 -7.58 -0.05 -37.08
C PRO A 91 -6.54 -0.16 -35.95
N GLN A 92 -5.40 0.52 -36.13
CA GLN A 92 -4.22 0.37 -35.26
C GLN A 92 -4.49 0.69 -33.78
N HIS A 93 -5.46 1.55 -33.46
CA HIS A 93 -5.85 1.82 -32.07
C HIS A 93 -6.62 0.65 -31.43
N LEU A 94 -7.48 -0.05 -32.19
CA LEU A 94 -8.18 -1.26 -31.73
C LEU A 94 -7.21 -2.43 -31.58
N ARG A 95 -6.29 -2.64 -32.53
CA ARG A 95 -5.23 -3.67 -32.41
C ARG A 95 -4.38 -3.45 -31.15
N ARG A 96 -4.00 -2.19 -30.86
CA ARG A 96 -3.31 -1.82 -29.61
C ARG A 96 -4.15 -2.06 -28.35
N ALA A 97 -5.47 -1.86 -28.40
CA ALA A 97 -6.36 -2.13 -27.27
C ALA A 97 -6.50 -3.64 -27.00
N ILE A 98 -6.69 -4.45 -28.04
CA ILE A 98 -6.77 -5.91 -27.95
C ILE A 98 -5.48 -6.49 -27.39
N TRP A 99 -4.32 -6.07 -27.91
CA TRP A 99 -3.02 -6.51 -27.41
C TRP A 99 -2.79 -6.14 -25.93
N LYS A 100 -3.21 -4.93 -25.52
CA LYS A 100 -3.17 -4.52 -24.11
C LYS A 100 -4.05 -5.41 -23.23
N GLU A 101 -5.26 -5.74 -23.67
CA GLU A 101 -6.17 -6.62 -22.92
C GLU A 101 -5.68 -8.07 -22.84
N GLN A 102 -5.09 -8.59 -23.93
CA GLN A 102 -4.43 -9.90 -23.93
C GLN A 102 -3.27 -9.92 -22.91
N LYS A 103 -2.36 -8.94 -22.97
CA LYS A 103 -1.25 -8.83 -22.01
C LYS A 103 -1.72 -8.60 -20.57
N ARG A 104 -2.82 -7.87 -20.37
CA ARG A 104 -3.47 -7.73 -19.06
C ARG A 104 -3.91 -9.10 -18.52
N LYS A 105 -4.65 -9.89 -19.32
CA LYS A 105 -5.10 -11.25 -18.95
C LYS A 105 -3.95 -12.21 -18.68
N GLU A 106 -2.90 -12.20 -19.51
CA GLU A 106 -1.67 -12.98 -19.25
C GLU A 106 -0.98 -12.58 -17.93
N SER A 107 -1.12 -11.31 -17.50
CA SER A 107 -0.49 -10.78 -16.29
C SER A 107 -1.27 -11.06 -15.00
N VAL A 108 -2.58 -11.34 -15.09
CA VAL A 108 -3.46 -11.62 -13.92
C VAL A 108 -2.86 -12.68 -12.99
N ARG A 109 -2.25 -13.74 -13.55
CA ARG A 109 -1.62 -14.83 -12.79
C ARG A 109 -0.47 -14.39 -11.87
N PHE A 110 0.20 -13.29 -12.20
CA PHE A 110 1.29 -12.74 -11.38
C PHE A 110 0.81 -11.82 -10.24
N LEU A 111 -0.46 -11.41 -10.27
CA LEU A 111 -1.12 -10.63 -9.20
C LEU A 111 -1.84 -11.51 -8.17
N ALA A 112 -2.09 -12.77 -8.51
CA ALA A 112 -2.78 -13.74 -7.66
C ALA A 112 -1.86 -14.35 -6.59
N MET A 113 -2.47 -14.86 -5.51
CA MET A 113 -1.74 -15.63 -4.50
C MET A 113 -1.27 -16.98 -5.06
N LYS A 114 0.03 -17.29 -4.92
CA LYS A 114 0.64 -18.58 -5.33
C LYS A 114 0.12 -19.82 -4.57
N LYS A 115 -0.72 -19.64 -3.55
CA LYS A 115 -1.28 -20.68 -2.68
C LYS A 115 -2.74 -20.31 -2.33
N PRO A 116 -3.62 -21.29 -2.03
CA PRO A 116 -4.95 -21.01 -1.48
C PRO A 116 -4.85 -20.19 -0.18
N MET A 117 -5.91 -19.46 0.16
CA MET A 117 -5.99 -18.70 1.41
C MET A 117 -6.58 -19.51 2.56
N TYR A 118 -7.50 -20.42 2.26
CA TYR A 118 -8.19 -21.24 3.25
C TYR A 118 -7.77 -22.71 3.09
N ASP A 119 -6.93 -23.21 4.02
CA ASP A 119 -6.59 -24.64 4.13
C ASP A 119 -7.71 -25.45 4.83
N ASN A 120 -8.64 -24.77 5.51
CA ASN A 120 -9.78 -25.34 6.23
C ASN A 120 -9.46 -26.46 7.24
N ILE A 121 -8.28 -26.44 7.88
CA ILE A 121 -7.93 -27.40 8.93
C ILE A 121 -8.84 -27.19 10.13
N GLU A 122 -9.57 -28.23 10.55
CA GLU A 122 -10.51 -28.15 11.67
C GLU A 122 -9.76 -28.12 13.01
N MET A 123 -10.06 -27.17 13.89
CA MET A 123 -9.50 -27.08 15.23
C MET A 123 -10.58 -27.41 16.25
N TYR A 124 -10.42 -28.52 16.95
CA TYR A 124 -11.29 -28.97 18.03
C TYR A 124 -10.67 -28.69 19.40
N ASP A 125 -11.49 -28.68 20.44
CA ASP A 125 -11.04 -28.62 21.82
C ASP A 125 -10.85 -30.03 22.45
N PRO A 126 -10.51 -30.16 23.75
CA PRO A 126 -10.32 -31.47 24.38
C PRO A 126 -11.57 -32.35 24.48
N ASP A 127 -12.77 -31.75 24.49
CA ASP A 127 -14.03 -32.47 24.69
C ASP A 127 -14.68 -32.87 23.35
N GLY A 128 -14.20 -32.30 22.24
CA GLY A 128 -14.63 -32.60 20.88
C GLY A 128 -15.46 -31.49 20.21
N ASP A 129 -15.60 -30.33 20.83
CA ASP A 129 -16.31 -29.19 20.24
C ASP A 129 -15.46 -28.56 19.11
N LEU A 130 -16.07 -28.31 17.95
CA LEU A 130 -15.41 -27.64 16.83
C LEU A 130 -15.26 -26.13 17.13
N LEU A 131 -14.03 -25.66 17.29
CA LEU A 131 -13.73 -24.26 17.60
C LEU A 131 -13.75 -23.38 16.36
N CYS A 132 -12.94 -23.71 15.36
CA CYS A 132 -12.87 -23.00 14.08
C CYS A 132 -12.07 -23.74 13.02
N THR A 133 -12.18 -23.30 11.77
CA THR A 133 -11.25 -23.64 10.68
C THR A 133 -10.02 -22.74 10.72
N ILE A 134 -8.82 -23.29 10.55
CA ILE A 134 -7.55 -22.57 10.55
C ILE A 134 -6.65 -22.92 9.36
N ALA A 135 -5.66 -22.06 9.09
CA ALA A 135 -4.61 -22.31 8.12
C ALA A 135 -3.59 -23.35 8.62
N ILE A 136 -2.97 -24.10 7.71
CA ILE A 136 -2.01 -25.18 8.02
C ILE A 136 -0.75 -24.67 8.72
N LYS A 137 -0.26 -23.46 8.38
CA LYS A 137 0.81 -22.77 9.13
C LYS A 137 0.43 -22.62 10.63
N LYS A 138 -0.82 -22.26 10.93
CA LYS A 138 -1.32 -22.08 12.30
C LYS A 138 -1.49 -23.44 13.01
N ALA A 139 -2.05 -24.44 12.34
CA ALA A 139 -2.18 -25.79 12.91
C ALA A 139 -0.81 -26.39 13.31
N ASN A 140 0.18 -26.28 12.42
CA ASN A 140 1.56 -26.69 12.70
C ASN A 140 2.19 -25.92 13.87
N TRP A 141 1.86 -24.63 14.05
CA TRP A 141 2.35 -23.85 15.20
C TRP A 141 1.80 -24.40 16.54
N TYR A 142 0.51 -24.75 16.63
CA TYR A 142 -0.06 -25.34 17.86
C TYR A 142 0.63 -26.67 18.20
N VAL A 143 0.83 -27.54 17.21
CA VAL A 143 1.47 -28.85 17.42
C VAL A 143 2.96 -28.68 17.75
N LYS A 144 3.69 -27.78 17.09
CA LYS A 144 5.11 -27.47 17.38
C LYS A 144 5.32 -26.84 18.77
N LYS A 145 4.27 -26.24 19.35
CA LYS A 145 4.28 -25.69 20.72
C LYS A 145 3.70 -26.66 21.77
N ASP A 146 3.38 -27.90 21.38
CA ASP A 146 2.67 -28.90 22.18
C ASP A 146 1.33 -28.44 22.77
N LEU A 147 0.70 -27.43 22.15
CA LEU A 147 -0.59 -26.88 22.53
C LEU A 147 -1.78 -27.66 21.93
N GLY A 148 -1.50 -28.57 21.00
CA GLY A 148 -2.48 -29.45 20.37
C GLY A 148 -1.82 -30.63 19.65
N THR A 149 -2.64 -31.57 19.17
CA THR A 149 -2.20 -32.77 18.45
C THR A 149 -2.94 -32.91 17.12
N TRP A 150 -2.28 -33.49 16.11
CA TRP A 150 -2.95 -33.88 14.86
C TRP A 150 -3.88 -35.08 15.10
N ASN A 151 -5.08 -35.01 14.54
CA ASN A 151 -5.99 -36.14 14.46
C ASN A 151 -5.46 -37.16 13.44
N LYS A 152 -5.56 -38.46 13.76
CA LYS A 152 -5.01 -39.55 12.92
C LYS A 152 -5.85 -39.88 11.68
N THR A 153 -7.09 -39.41 11.59
CA THR A 153 -8.09 -39.82 10.59
C THR A 153 -8.72 -38.67 9.81
N LYS A 154 -8.51 -37.42 10.23
CA LYS A 154 -9.03 -36.20 9.60
C LYS A 154 -7.94 -35.12 9.51
N THR A 155 -8.09 -34.18 8.58
CA THR A 155 -7.30 -32.94 8.46
C THR A 155 -7.67 -31.95 9.56
N ALA A 156 -7.38 -32.31 10.81
CA ALA A 156 -7.82 -31.62 12.00
C ALA A 156 -6.78 -31.68 13.13
N ILE A 157 -6.79 -30.68 14.02
CA ILE A 157 -6.06 -30.72 15.29
C ILE A 157 -7.03 -30.71 16.48
N HIS A 158 -6.61 -31.22 17.63
CA HIS A 158 -7.31 -31.09 18.91
C HIS A 158 -6.40 -30.36 19.90
N LEU A 159 -6.91 -29.35 20.60
CA LEU A 159 -6.15 -28.63 21.63
C LEU A 159 -5.92 -29.52 22.86
N ARG A 160 -4.78 -29.33 23.56
CA ARG A 160 -4.49 -30.00 24.84
C ARG A 160 -5.13 -29.32 26.05
N PHE A 161 -5.78 -28.17 25.87
CA PHE A 161 -6.36 -27.34 26.93
C PHE A 161 -7.74 -26.84 26.52
N LYS A 162 -8.66 -26.71 27.47
CA LYS A 162 -10.00 -26.13 27.20
C LYS A 162 -9.83 -24.62 26.98
N PRO A 163 -10.27 -24.06 25.83
CA PRO A 163 -10.24 -22.62 25.59
C PRO A 163 -11.25 -21.89 26.48
N ARG A 164 -11.13 -20.56 26.60
CA ARG A 164 -12.09 -19.73 27.31
C ARG A 164 -13.23 -19.31 26.37
N GLY A 165 -14.46 -19.49 26.84
CA GLY A 165 -15.68 -19.21 26.06
C GLY A 165 -16.02 -20.36 25.10
N LYS A 166 -17.27 -20.38 24.64
CA LYS A 166 -17.71 -21.31 23.60
C LYS A 166 -17.50 -20.72 22.21
N SER A 167 -17.19 -21.58 21.25
CA SER A 167 -17.28 -21.29 19.82
C SER A 167 -18.71 -21.50 19.32
N GLU A 168 -19.53 -20.46 19.40
CA GLU A 168 -20.86 -20.41 18.77
C GLU A 168 -20.87 -19.48 17.53
N ASN A 169 -19.68 -19.19 16.98
CA ASN A 169 -19.48 -18.32 15.83
C ASN A 169 -19.41 -19.12 14.52
N VAL A 170 -20.54 -19.14 13.80
CA VAL A 170 -20.74 -19.85 12.52
C VAL A 170 -19.68 -19.48 11.48
N TYR A 171 -19.29 -18.21 11.36
CA TYR A 171 -18.25 -17.79 10.40
C TYR A 171 -16.92 -18.49 10.66
N ASN A 172 -16.48 -18.56 11.91
CA ASN A 172 -15.21 -19.19 12.26
C ASN A 172 -15.25 -20.72 12.11
N GLN A 173 -16.39 -21.36 12.34
CA GLN A 173 -16.58 -22.82 12.21
C GLN A 173 -16.79 -23.28 10.75
N SER A 174 -17.36 -22.45 9.89
CA SER A 174 -17.68 -22.82 8.50
C SER A 174 -16.42 -22.92 7.63
N GLN A 175 -16.29 -24.01 6.86
CA GLN A 175 -15.27 -24.14 5.82
C GLN A 175 -15.49 -23.09 4.71
N LYS A 176 -14.39 -22.56 4.17
CA LYS A 176 -14.40 -21.39 3.28
C LYS A 176 -13.85 -21.78 1.92
N GLN A 177 -14.61 -21.46 0.86
CA GLN A 177 -14.21 -21.76 -0.50
C GLN A 177 -13.12 -20.80 -0.96
N ASN A 178 -12.15 -21.28 -1.75
CA ASN A 178 -11.11 -20.44 -2.36
C ASN A 178 -11.61 -19.87 -3.71
N VAL A 179 -12.72 -19.13 -3.68
CA VAL A 179 -13.35 -18.49 -4.86
C VAL A 179 -13.57 -17.00 -4.64
N CYS A 180 -13.55 -16.19 -5.69
CA CYS A 180 -13.84 -14.76 -5.58
C CYS A 180 -15.25 -14.51 -5.03
N VAL A 181 -15.36 -13.80 -3.90
CA VAL A 181 -16.65 -13.58 -3.21
C VAL A 181 -17.69 -12.82 -4.05
N SER A 182 -17.29 -12.14 -5.13
CA SER A 182 -18.18 -11.43 -6.07
C SER A 182 -18.58 -12.28 -7.28
N CYS A 183 -17.62 -12.61 -8.15
CA CYS A 183 -17.92 -13.30 -9.41
C CYS A 183 -17.99 -14.82 -9.30
N GLY A 184 -17.28 -15.43 -8.34
CA GLY A 184 -17.14 -16.89 -8.19
C GLY A 184 -15.93 -17.51 -8.90
N ASP A 185 -15.00 -16.73 -9.48
CA ASP A 185 -13.78 -17.26 -10.10
C ASP A 185 -12.88 -17.99 -9.08
N ASP A 186 -12.43 -19.19 -9.47
CA ASP A 186 -11.68 -20.16 -8.67
C ASP A 186 -10.19 -20.24 -9.07
N LYS A 187 -9.75 -19.47 -10.07
CA LYS A 187 -8.42 -19.62 -10.70
C LYS A 187 -7.39 -18.66 -10.14
N HIS A 188 -7.76 -17.38 -10.01
CA HIS A 188 -6.79 -16.32 -9.71
C HIS A 188 -7.37 -15.36 -8.69
N HIS A 189 -7.02 -15.54 -7.42
CA HIS A 189 -7.53 -14.73 -6.31
C HIS A 189 -6.42 -14.02 -5.52
N MET A 190 -6.74 -12.82 -5.02
CA MET A 190 -5.93 -12.01 -4.13
C MET A 190 -6.75 -11.63 -2.88
N ARG A 191 -6.09 -11.27 -1.77
CA ARG A 191 -6.78 -10.81 -0.55
C ARG A 191 -7.31 -9.40 -0.77
N HIS A 192 -8.53 -9.15 -0.32
CA HIS A 192 -9.11 -7.82 -0.22
C HIS A 192 -9.41 -7.50 1.25
N TYR A 193 -9.08 -6.28 1.67
CA TYR A 193 -9.37 -5.78 3.01
C TYR A 193 -10.62 -4.89 2.95
N VAL A 194 -11.72 -5.37 3.52
CA VAL A 194 -13.03 -4.68 3.51
C VAL A 194 -12.94 -3.32 4.21
N VAL A 195 -12.20 -3.25 5.31
CA VAL A 195 -11.73 -2.00 5.91
C VAL A 195 -10.34 -1.68 5.33
N PRO A 196 -10.15 -0.56 4.59
CA PRO A 196 -8.88 -0.29 3.91
C PRO A 196 -7.66 -0.28 4.85
N TYR A 197 -6.58 -0.92 4.41
CA TYR A 197 -5.43 -1.23 5.28
C TYR A 197 -4.77 0.02 5.90
N CYS A 198 -4.74 1.15 5.19
CA CYS A 198 -4.20 2.42 5.71
C CYS A 198 -4.98 3.00 6.90
N TYR A 199 -6.27 2.71 7.02
CA TYR A 199 -7.06 3.00 8.23
C TYR A 199 -6.78 1.95 9.31
N ARG A 200 -6.75 0.67 8.92
CA ARG A 200 -6.54 -0.47 9.81
C ARG A 200 -5.23 -0.37 10.61
N THR A 201 -4.17 0.16 10.01
CA THR A 201 -2.88 0.39 10.69
C THR A 201 -2.94 1.45 11.78
N LEU A 202 -3.87 2.41 11.69
CA LEU A 202 -3.97 3.59 12.56
C LEU A 202 -4.97 3.43 13.72
N LEU A 203 -5.94 2.50 13.61
CA LEU A 203 -6.93 2.24 14.66
C LEU A 203 -6.30 1.80 16.01
N PRO A 204 -7.03 1.84 17.14
CA PRO A 204 -6.58 1.26 18.41
C PRO A 204 -6.40 -0.26 18.34
N GLU A 205 -5.49 -0.82 19.12
CA GLU A 205 -5.01 -2.22 18.97
C GLU A 205 -6.11 -3.29 19.08
N LYS A 206 -7.15 -3.07 19.89
CA LYS A 206 -8.30 -3.98 19.99
C LYS A 206 -9.06 -4.15 18.67
N TYR A 207 -8.98 -3.15 17.79
CA TYR A 207 -9.54 -3.17 16.43
C TYR A 207 -8.52 -3.62 15.36
N LYS A 208 -7.31 -4.06 15.73
CA LYS A 208 -6.35 -4.64 14.78
C LYS A 208 -6.40 -6.16 14.79
N THR A 209 -6.25 -6.75 15.97
CA THR A 209 -6.14 -8.21 16.15
C THR A 209 -7.41 -8.99 15.78
N HIS A 210 -7.27 -10.29 15.51
CA HIS A 210 -8.35 -11.29 15.47
C HIS A 210 -9.53 -11.10 14.51
N MET A 211 -9.43 -10.28 13.46
CA MET A 211 -10.50 -10.10 12.48
C MET A 211 -10.22 -10.77 11.11
N PRO A 212 -10.43 -12.09 10.97
CA PRO A 212 -10.49 -12.75 9.67
C PRO A 212 -11.80 -12.42 8.90
N HIS A 213 -12.72 -11.69 9.54
CA HIS A 213 -14.02 -11.31 8.98
C HIS A 213 -13.90 -10.19 7.94
N ASP A 214 -13.02 -9.22 8.19
CA ASP A 214 -12.82 -8.05 7.32
C ASP A 214 -11.83 -8.34 6.16
N ILE A 215 -11.45 -9.61 5.95
CA ILE A 215 -10.48 -10.04 4.93
C ILE A 215 -11.09 -11.14 4.07
N VAL A 216 -11.46 -10.77 2.84
CA VAL A 216 -12.09 -11.66 1.84
C VAL A 216 -11.14 -11.92 0.68
N ILE A 217 -11.54 -12.77 -0.26
CA ILE A 217 -10.79 -13.05 -1.49
C ILE A 217 -11.54 -12.61 -2.74
N MET A 218 -10.82 -11.98 -3.66
CA MET A 218 -11.37 -11.47 -4.91
C MET A 218 -10.44 -11.79 -6.08
N CYS A 219 -10.97 -12.01 -7.28
CA CYS A 219 -10.12 -12.05 -8.46
C CYS A 219 -9.63 -10.63 -8.81
N PRO A 220 -8.47 -10.45 -9.47
CA PRO A 220 -7.93 -9.11 -9.76
C PRO A 220 -8.89 -8.17 -10.51
N ASP A 221 -9.80 -8.69 -11.33
CA ASP A 221 -10.79 -7.87 -12.05
C ASP A 221 -11.84 -7.29 -11.07
N CYS A 222 -12.46 -8.12 -10.23
CA CYS A 222 -13.39 -7.66 -9.20
C CYS A 222 -12.69 -6.84 -8.11
N HIS A 223 -11.44 -7.17 -7.76
CA HIS A 223 -10.64 -6.38 -6.83
C HIS A 223 -10.38 -4.98 -7.39
N LEU A 224 -10.02 -4.84 -8.67
CA LEU A 224 -9.79 -3.53 -9.29
C LEU A 224 -11.06 -2.67 -9.29
N THR A 225 -12.22 -3.25 -9.53
CA THR A 225 -13.52 -2.55 -9.44
C THR A 225 -13.82 -2.09 -8.01
N CYS A 226 -13.64 -2.96 -7.01
CA CYS A 226 -13.87 -2.65 -5.60
C CYS A 226 -12.90 -1.59 -5.09
N GLU A 227 -11.61 -1.73 -5.42
CA GLU A 227 -10.54 -0.77 -5.08
C GLU A 227 -10.81 0.64 -5.64
N GLN A 228 -11.34 0.75 -6.86
CA GLN A 228 -11.75 2.03 -7.41
C GLN A 228 -12.93 2.67 -6.65
N ALA A 229 -13.86 1.88 -6.12
CA ALA A 229 -14.95 2.39 -5.29
C ALA A 229 -14.43 2.84 -3.92
N THR A 230 -13.61 2.01 -3.27
CA THR A 230 -12.88 2.32 -2.05
C THR A 230 -12.13 3.64 -2.17
N GLN A 231 -11.28 3.82 -3.20
CA GLN A 231 -10.49 5.05 -3.38
C GLN A 231 -11.36 6.30 -3.55
N ARG A 232 -12.51 6.22 -4.22
CA ARG A 232 -13.48 7.33 -4.31
C ARG A 232 -14.07 7.67 -2.94
N ARG A 233 -14.44 6.66 -2.13
CA ARG A 233 -14.95 6.90 -0.77
C ARG A 233 -13.87 7.47 0.16
N GLN A 234 -12.62 7.00 0.06
CA GLN A 234 -11.50 7.55 0.82
C GLN A 234 -11.29 9.04 0.50
N GLN A 235 -11.29 9.41 -0.79
CA GLN A 235 -11.20 10.80 -1.24
C GLN A 235 -12.38 11.64 -0.75
N GLU A 236 -13.61 11.10 -0.75
CA GLU A 236 -14.80 11.81 -0.26
C GLU A 236 -14.79 12.00 1.27
N LEU A 237 -14.33 11.00 2.04
CA LEU A 237 -14.13 11.12 3.49
C LEU A 237 -13.06 12.17 3.82
N GLU A 238 -11.92 12.14 3.13
CA GLU A 238 -10.88 13.15 3.27
C GLU A 238 -11.40 14.56 2.92
N ARG A 239 -12.12 14.70 1.80
CA ARG A 239 -12.69 15.98 1.33
C ARG A 239 -13.71 16.57 2.30
N LYS A 240 -14.45 15.75 3.06
CA LYS A 240 -15.37 16.23 4.11
C LYS A 240 -14.65 16.77 5.35
N LEU A 241 -13.46 16.25 5.65
CA LEU A 241 -12.73 16.56 6.89
C LEU A 241 -11.61 17.60 6.71
N ARG A 242 -10.95 17.63 5.54
CA ARG A 242 -9.82 18.51 5.27
C ARG A 242 -10.27 19.96 5.04
N LYS A 243 -10.27 20.76 6.12
CA LYS A 243 -10.65 22.18 6.12
C LYS A 243 -9.62 23.11 5.47
N ASP A 244 -8.32 22.81 5.60
CA ASP A 244 -7.24 23.60 5.01
C ASP A 244 -6.61 22.87 3.79
N PRO A 245 -6.75 23.40 2.56
CA PRO A 245 -6.11 22.86 1.36
C PRO A 245 -4.58 22.82 1.40
N SER A 246 -3.91 23.61 2.24
CA SER A 246 -2.44 23.59 2.38
C SER A 246 -1.93 22.19 2.75
N THR A 247 -2.69 21.51 3.60
CA THR A 247 -2.35 20.21 4.20
C THR A 247 -2.46 19.03 3.24
N ALA A 248 -3.06 19.22 2.05
CA ALA A 248 -3.38 18.15 1.11
C ALA A 248 -2.17 17.60 0.33
N LYS A 249 -1.17 18.45 0.06
CA LYS A 249 -0.05 18.10 -0.83
C LYS A 249 1.16 17.67 -0.01
N LYS A 250 1.67 16.46 -0.24
CA LYS A 250 2.91 15.95 0.40
C LYS A 250 4.15 16.77 0.03
N VAL A 251 4.14 17.40 -1.14
CA VAL A 251 5.27 18.15 -1.70
C VAL A 251 4.74 19.47 -2.28
N ILE A 252 5.46 20.57 -2.07
CA ILE A 252 5.08 21.93 -2.52
C ILE A 252 6.28 22.62 -3.21
N PRO A 253 6.05 23.56 -4.14
CA PRO A 253 7.13 24.38 -4.69
C PRO A 253 7.85 25.19 -3.60
N SER A 254 9.16 25.06 -3.50
CA SER A 254 9.97 26.03 -2.75
C SER A 254 9.93 27.36 -3.46
N LYS A 255 9.56 28.42 -2.74
CA LYS A 255 9.48 29.79 -3.28
C LYS A 255 10.85 30.27 -3.81
N GLU A 256 11.92 29.90 -3.13
CA GLU A 256 13.30 30.27 -3.50
C GLU A 256 13.76 29.53 -4.75
N LEU A 257 13.66 28.19 -4.77
CA LEU A 257 14.08 27.39 -5.94
C LEU A 257 13.22 27.69 -7.17
N TYR A 258 11.92 27.91 -7.00
CA TYR A 258 11.02 28.35 -8.08
C TYR A 258 11.38 29.75 -8.60
N HIS A 259 11.82 30.67 -7.72
CA HIS A 259 12.27 31.99 -8.13
C HIS A 259 13.59 31.91 -8.93
N ILE A 260 14.57 31.15 -8.46
CA ILE A 260 15.86 30.91 -9.14
C ILE A 260 15.63 30.29 -10.52
N ARG A 261 14.79 29.24 -10.61
CA ARG A 261 14.32 28.62 -11.86
C ARG A 261 13.66 29.64 -12.80
N SER A 262 12.83 30.54 -12.27
CA SER A 262 12.17 31.60 -13.05
C SER A 262 13.15 32.66 -13.55
N CYS A 263 14.16 33.02 -12.76
CA CYS A 263 15.25 33.93 -13.16
C CYS A 263 16.08 33.34 -14.31
N ALA A 264 16.50 32.08 -14.21
CA ALA A 264 17.20 31.39 -15.29
C ALA A 264 16.36 31.32 -16.59
N LEU A 265 15.07 31.00 -16.47
CA LEU A 265 14.13 30.96 -17.60
C LEU A 265 13.96 32.35 -18.27
N ALA A 266 13.93 33.42 -17.47
CA ALA A 266 13.85 34.80 -17.98
C ALA A 266 15.14 35.23 -18.69
N ILE A 267 16.32 34.87 -18.17
CA ILE A 267 17.60 35.11 -18.86
C ILE A 267 17.65 34.34 -20.18
N MET A 268 17.32 33.04 -20.16
CA MET A 268 17.46 32.17 -21.34
C MET A 268 16.49 32.52 -22.48
N ASN A 269 15.25 32.91 -22.16
CA ASN A 269 14.23 33.20 -23.18
C ASN A 269 14.14 34.68 -23.56
N HIS A 270 14.51 35.61 -22.66
CA HIS A 270 14.25 37.05 -22.79
C HIS A 270 15.48 37.94 -22.46
N GLY A 271 16.67 37.36 -22.31
CA GLY A 271 17.89 38.07 -21.89
C GLY A 271 18.34 39.25 -22.75
N ASP A 272 17.86 39.38 -23.99
CA ASP A 272 18.15 40.51 -24.88
C ASP A 272 17.11 41.65 -24.76
N LYS A 273 15.98 41.38 -24.13
CA LYS A 273 14.87 42.32 -23.89
C LYS A 273 14.74 42.73 -22.42
N LEU A 274 15.55 42.12 -21.56
CA LEU A 274 15.60 42.41 -20.13
C LEU A 274 16.42 43.70 -19.87
N PRO A 275 15.94 44.64 -19.04
CA PRO A 275 16.77 45.75 -18.57
C PRO A 275 18.02 45.22 -17.85
N ALA A 276 19.20 45.81 -18.13
CA ALA A 276 20.50 45.31 -17.65
C ALA A 276 20.49 44.98 -16.15
N PHE A 277 20.09 45.94 -15.31
CA PHE A 277 19.92 45.75 -13.85
C PHE A 277 19.12 44.49 -13.46
N LYS A 278 18.05 44.15 -14.19
CA LYS A 278 17.26 42.92 -13.93
C LYS A 278 17.94 41.66 -14.45
N LYS A 279 18.73 41.75 -15.53
CA LYS A 279 19.59 40.66 -16.00
C LYS A 279 20.68 40.34 -14.97
N ASP A 280 21.28 41.38 -14.40
CA ASP A 280 22.34 41.27 -13.38
C ASP A 280 21.78 40.72 -12.05
N GLU A 281 20.64 41.23 -11.59
CA GLU A 281 19.91 40.71 -10.41
C GLU A 281 19.59 39.21 -10.56
N TYR A 282 19.06 38.80 -11.71
CA TYR A 282 18.73 37.40 -11.98
C TYR A 282 19.98 36.53 -12.14
N ALA A 283 21.05 37.06 -12.74
CA ALA A 283 22.31 36.35 -12.89
C ALA A 283 23.00 36.10 -11.55
N ALA A 284 22.99 37.10 -10.65
CA ALA A 284 23.53 36.95 -9.29
C ALA A 284 22.81 35.85 -8.49
N LEU A 285 21.48 35.74 -8.61
CA LEU A 285 20.71 34.67 -7.97
C LEU A 285 21.06 33.27 -8.51
N VAL A 286 21.25 33.13 -9.83
CA VAL A 286 21.64 31.85 -10.45
C VAL A 286 23.09 31.48 -10.11
N ARG A 287 24.04 32.42 -10.18
CA ARG A 287 25.44 32.21 -9.75
C ARG A 287 25.52 31.73 -8.30
N LYS A 288 24.83 32.43 -7.39
CA LYS A 288 24.79 32.08 -5.96
C LYS A 288 24.27 30.67 -5.72
N HIS A 289 23.28 30.21 -6.50
CA HIS A 289 22.75 28.85 -6.38
C HIS A 289 23.79 27.79 -6.76
N HIS A 290 24.49 28.00 -7.88
CA HIS A 290 25.55 27.10 -8.38
C HIS A 290 26.92 27.30 -7.71
N GLN A 291 27.03 28.22 -6.74
CA GLN A 291 28.28 28.58 -6.05
C GLN A 291 29.39 29.07 -7.00
N LEU A 292 29.00 29.80 -8.04
CA LEU A 292 29.87 30.41 -9.04
C LEU A 292 30.36 31.80 -8.59
N ASP A 293 31.52 32.22 -9.11
CA ASP A 293 32.07 33.55 -8.82
C ASP A 293 31.21 34.67 -9.43
N GLU A 294 31.19 35.85 -8.80
CA GLU A 294 30.29 36.97 -9.20
C GLU A 294 30.44 37.42 -10.66
N GLN A 295 31.62 37.22 -11.25
CA GLN A 295 31.95 37.59 -12.63
C GLN A 295 31.89 36.42 -13.62
N GLU A 296 31.60 35.20 -13.18
CA GLU A 296 31.58 34.01 -14.05
C GLU A 296 30.41 34.08 -15.06
N GLU A 297 30.64 33.67 -16.31
CA GLU A 297 29.61 33.75 -17.35
C GLU A 297 28.59 32.61 -17.22
N LEU A 298 27.30 32.94 -17.12
CA LEU A 298 26.24 31.94 -17.05
C LEU A 298 26.01 31.30 -18.42
N SER A 299 26.67 30.16 -18.64
CA SER A 299 26.50 29.35 -19.84
C SER A 299 25.06 28.85 -20.01
N LYS A 300 24.70 28.48 -21.25
CA LYS A 300 23.36 27.96 -21.56
C LYS A 300 23.07 26.64 -20.85
N GLU A 301 24.11 25.85 -20.60
CA GLU A 301 24.07 24.57 -19.89
C GLU A 301 23.75 24.80 -18.40
N ILE A 302 24.35 25.82 -17.77
CA ILE A 302 24.05 26.22 -16.38
C ILE A 302 22.61 26.74 -16.29
N LEU A 303 22.18 27.59 -17.22
CA LEU A 303 20.80 28.08 -17.27
C LEU A 303 19.79 26.93 -17.47
N GLN A 304 20.05 26.01 -18.40
CA GLN A 304 19.19 24.85 -18.65
C GLN A 304 19.15 23.89 -17.44
N ALA A 305 20.29 23.63 -16.78
CA ALA A 305 20.32 22.83 -15.55
C ALA A 305 19.51 23.51 -14.41
N THR A 306 19.55 24.84 -14.30
CA THR A 306 18.70 25.62 -13.38
C THR A 306 17.22 25.57 -13.77
N ILE A 307 16.91 25.42 -15.06
CA ILE A 307 15.54 25.29 -15.56
C ILE A 307 15.01 23.87 -15.35
N ASP A 308 15.84 22.84 -15.38
CA ASP A 308 15.42 21.45 -15.21
C ASP A 308 15.48 20.94 -13.75
N MET A 309 16.06 21.73 -12.83
CA MET A 309 16.17 21.41 -11.41
C MET A 309 14.81 21.03 -10.76
N GLU A 310 14.85 20.09 -9.80
CA GLU A 310 13.74 19.87 -8.90
C GLU A 310 13.63 21.05 -7.90
N PHE A 311 12.49 21.71 -7.91
CA PHE A 311 12.20 22.89 -7.07
C PHE A 311 11.13 22.60 -6.00
N THR A 312 10.76 21.33 -5.82
CA THR A 312 9.70 20.87 -4.93
C THR A 312 10.26 20.29 -3.64
N ILE A 313 9.77 20.77 -2.50
CA ILE A 313 10.20 20.40 -1.15
C ILE A 313 9.09 19.69 -0.37
N PRO A 314 9.42 18.80 0.59
CA PRO A 314 8.42 18.24 1.50
C PRO A 314 7.59 19.32 2.18
N ASN A 315 6.29 19.11 2.28
CA ASN A 315 5.40 20.03 2.96
C ASN A 315 5.29 19.66 4.45
N GLU A 316 5.82 20.51 5.33
CA GLU A 316 5.74 20.33 6.78
C GLU A 316 4.29 20.34 7.31
N GLN A 317 3.36 20.95 6.57
CA GLN A 317 1.93 20.99 6.90
C GLN A 317 1.14 19.81 6.32
N PHE A 318 1.80 18.85 5.64
CA PHE A 318 1.12 17.71 5.04
C PHE A 318 0.53 16.78 6.12
N ILE A 319 -0.79 16.57 6.06
CA ILE A 319 -1.48 15.58 6.89
C ILE A 319 -2.03 14.49 5.96
N PRO A 320 -1.62 13.22 6.08
CA PRO A 320 -2.20 12.10 5.36
C PRO A 320 -3.72 12.00 5.54
N GLY A 321 -4.46 11.77 4.44
CA GLY A 321 -5.92 11.61 4.49
C GLY A 321 -6.38 10.42 5.35
N ALA A 322 -5.54 9.39 5.50
CA ALA A 322 -5.80 8.27 6.39
C ALA A 322 -5.82 8.68 7.87
N GLU A 323 -4.91 9.57 8.27
CA GLU A 323 -4.80 10.09 9.65
C GLU A 323 -5.96 11.03 9.95
N LEU A 324 -6.27 12.00 9.07
CA LEU A 324 -7.43 12.90 9.23
C LEU A 324 -8.76 12.16 9.49
N VAL A 325 -8.99 11.04 8.82
CA VAL A 325 -10.23 10.24 8.98
C VAL A 325 -10.27 9.52 10.32
N ILE A 326 -9.12 9.01 10.79
CA ILE A 326 -9.04 8.22 12.03
C ILE A 326 -8.99 9.14 13.26
N ASP A 327 -8.30 10.27 13.17
CA ASP A 327 -8.30 11.31 14.20
C ASP A 327 -9.72 11.87 14.41
N ALA A 328 -10.51 12.04 13.34
CA ALA A 328 -11.90 12.48 13.43
C ALA A 328 -12.84 11.48 14.15
N LEU A 329 -12.43 10.22 14.33
CA LEU A 329 -13.14 9.28 15.20
C LEU A 329 -12.88 9.56 16.69
N ASN A 330 -11.91 10.42 17.05
CA ASN A 330 -11.54 10.81 18.42
C ASN A 330 -11.23 9.62 19.37
N GLN A 331 -10.81 8.47 18.83
CA GLN A 331 -10.68 7.19 19.58
C GLN A 331 -11.99 6.71 20.24
N ASP A 332 -13.14 7.18 19.76
CA ASP A 332 -14.48 6.84 20.25
C ASP A 332 -14.88 5.43 19.76
N ASP A 333 -15.12 4.52 20.70
CA ASP A 333 -15.40 3.12 20.42
C ASP A 333 -16.67 2.91 19.59
N TYR A 334 -17.70 3.74 19.78
CA TYR A 334 -18.94 3.69 19.00
C TYR A 334 -18.65 4.11 17.56
N LYS A 335 -17.96 5.24 17.37
CA LYS A 335 -17.61 5.73 16.02
C LYS A 335 -16.67 4.80 15.27
N ILE A 336 -15.76 4.10 15.96
CA ILE A 336 -14.88 3.12 15.32
C ILE A 336 -15.67 1.87 14.91
N ALA A 337 -16.60 1.40 15.74
CA ALA A 337 -17.48 0.29 15.39
C ALA A 337 -18.38 0.63 14.19
N GLU A 338 -19.04 1.78 14.25
CA GLU A 338 -19.84 2.37 13.18
C GLU A 338 -19.01 2.47 11.89
N PHE A 339 -17.83 3.09 11.92
CA PHE A 339 -16.92 3.21 10.76
C PHE A 339 -16.54 1.86 10.14
N ILE A 340 -16.29 0.82 10.94
CA ILE A 340 -15.97 -0.54 10.44
C ILE A 340 -17.19 -1.18 9.77
N GLN A 341 -18.37 -1.06 10.37
CA GLN A 341 -19.64 -1.52 9.77
C GLN A 341 -19.95 -0.75 8.49
N ASP A 342 -19.70 0.56 8.47
CA ASP A 342 -19.86 1.45 7.31
C ASP A 342 -18.98 0.99 6.13
N TRP A 343 -17.79 0.46 6.38
CA TRP A 343 -16.93 -0.16 5.36
C TRP A 343 -17.46 -1.51 4.85
N ARG A 344 -18.08 -2.33 5.71
CA ARG A 344 -18.76 -3.57 5.31
C ARG A 344 -20.01 -3.31 4.47
N TYR A 345 -20.85 -2.35 4.84
CA TYR A 345 -22.01 -1.92 4.04
C TYR A 345 -21.58 -1.47 2.64
N HIS A 346 -20.62 -0.55 2.55
CA HIS A 346 -20.09 -0.07 1.27
C HIS A 346 -19.48 -1.19 0.41
N PHE A 347 -18.80 -2.15 1.01
CA PHE A 347 -18.28 -3.32 0.31
C PHE A 347 -19.41 -4.20 -0.27
N LEU A 348 -20.52 -4.40 0.46
CA LEU A 348 -21.70 -5.09 -0.08
C LEU A 348 -22.31 -4.34 -1.25
N GLU A 349 -22.55 -3.03 -1.12
CA GLU A 349 -23.14 -2.19 -2.17
C GLU A 349 -22.33 -2.20 -3.47
N THR A 350 -21.00 -2.13 -3.35
CA THR A 350 -20.09 -1.90 -4.49
C THR A 350 -19.53 -3.17 -5.13
N SER A 351 -19.35 -4.25 -4.36
CA SER A 351 -18.87 -5.54 -4.88
C SER A 351 -19.98 -6.55 -5.16
N GLN A 352 -21.19 -6.31 -4.65
CA GLN A 352 -22.40 -7.14 -4.74
C GLN A 352 -22.09 -8.64 -4.59
N PRO A 353 -21.54 -9.05 -3.44
CA PRO A 353 -20.88 -10.34 -3.33
C PRO A 353 -21.88 -11.49 -3.18
N ARG A 354 -21.68 -12.55 -3.98
CA ARG A 354 -22.58 -13.71 -4.12
C ARG A 354 -22.03 -14.99 -3.51
N PHE A 355 -20.74 -14.99 -3.16
CA PHE A 355 -19.99 -16.14 -2.63
C PHE A 355 -19.24 -15.76 -1.34
N LEU A 356 -19.87 -14.96 -0.48
CA LEU A 356 -19.34 -14.70 0.86
C LEU A 356 -19.31 -15.99 1.69
N PRO A 357 -18.34 -16.15 2.62
CA PRO A 357 -18.32 -17.32 3.50
C PRO A 357 -19.56 -17.37 4.39
N THR A 358 -20.06 -18.57 4.66
CA THR A 358 -21.21 -18.79 5.55
C THR A 358 -21.02 -18.12 6.91
N GLY A 359 -22.02 -17.36 7.36
CA GLY A 359 -21.94 -16.58 8.60
C GLY A 359 -21.18 -15.25 8.49
N TRP A 360 -20.70 -14.85 7.31
CA TRP A 360 -20.26 -13.47 7.11
C TRP A 360 -21.47 -12.54 7.16
N ASP A 361 -21.38 -11.51 7.99
CA ASP A 361 -22.46 -10.58 8.28
C ASP A 361 -21.91 -9.18 8.61
N VAL A 362 -22.69 -8.12 8.37
CA VAL A 362 -22.21 -6.74 8.56
C VAL A 362 -22.08 -6.37 10.05
N ASP A 363 -22.99 -6.84 10.90
CA ASP A 363 -23.10 -6.42 12.30
C ASP A 363 -22.26 -7.30 13.24
N SER A 364 -21.54 -8.29 12.69
CA SER A 364 -20.57 -9.13 13.41
C SER A 364 -19.56 -8.33 14.26
N PRO A 365 -19.20 -8.76 15.48
CA PRO A 365 -18.36 -7.98 16.40
C PRO A 365 -17.07 -7.44 15.77
N VAL A 366 -16.82 -6.14 15.94
CA VAL A 366 -15.68 -5.42 15.34
C VAL A 366 -14.36 -5.58 16.11
N HIS A 367 -14.43 -6.08 17.34
CA HIS A 367 -13.31 -6.48 18.18
C HIS A 367 -13.70 -7.70 19.02
N CYS A 368 -12.72 -8.47 19.49
CA CYS A 368 -12.97 -9.49 20.50
C CYS A 368 -13.10 -8.86 21.89
N ASP A 369 -14.26 -8.98 22.52
CA ASP A 369 -14.42 -8.65 23.94
C ASP A 369 -13.61 -9.61 24.83
N ARG A 370 -12.38 -9.19 25.12
CA ARG A 370 -11.63 -9.70 26.26
C ARG A 370 -12.00 -8.85 27.47
N PRO A 371 -12.83 -9.34 28.42
CA PRO A 371 -13.08 -8.59 29.66
C PRO A 371 -11.73 -8.31 30.35
N ASN A 372 -11.51 -7.04 30.71
CA ASN A 372 -10.22 -6.55 31.20
C ASN A 372 -9.73 -7.36 32.41
N GLN A 373 -8.68 -8.16 32.21
CA GLN A 373 -8.04 -8.87 33.32
C GLN A 373 -7.12 -7.92 34.11
N ARG A 374 -7.74 -7.16 35.01
CA ARG A 374 -7.10 -6.58 36.19
C ARG A 374 -7.73 -7.20 37.44
N ASN A 375 -7.09 -8.25 37.94
CA ASN A 375 -7.15 -8.80 39.29
C ASN A 375 -5.78 -9.42 39.54
#